data_AF-X1AF13-F1
#
_entry.id   AF-X1AF13-F1
#
_cell.length_a   1.000
_cell.length_b   1.000
_cell.length_c   1.000
_cell.angle_alpha   90.00
_cell.angle_beta   90.00
_cell.angle_gamma   90.00
#
_symmetry.space_group_name_H-M   'P 1'
#
loop_
_entity.id
_entity.type
_entity.pdbx_description
1 polymer ?
#
loop_
_entity_poly.entity_id
_entity_poly.type
_entity_poly.pdbx_seq_one_letter_code
_entity_poly.pdbx_strand_id
1 'polypeptide(L)'
;ILACKESVRCFPPEINLNRVYPGNPQGNFVEKLAYEIFNLMKRYDIGLLVDLHESIEFYRKNPNNYGQTVVIDSNDDCLFELSSFLVEAMNKGIIEDGNKYQVLVNPIKGSTAYSAHHQLGIPAITFETCRKLPLSFRIDEHLKFIEIILIKWNMLAVQR
;
A
#
# COMPACT_ATOMS: atom_id res chain seq x y z
N ILE A 1 -0.86 -5.90 16.81
CA ILE A 1 0.52 -5.42 16.56
C ILE A 1 0.86 -4.38 17.64
N LEU A 2 2.00 -4.48 18.33
CA LEU A 2 2.35 -3.60 19.46
C LEU A 2 2.47 -2.12 19.06
N ALA A 3 3.07 -1.85 17.90
CA ALA A 3 3.18 -0.48 17.36
C ALA A 3 1.83 0.25 17.28
N CYS A 4 0.75 -0.44 16.89
CA CYS A 4 -0.59 0.13 16.86
C CYS A 4 -1.13 0.47 18.25
N LYS A 5 -0.89 -0.39 19.26
CA LYS A 5 -1.33 -0.13 20.64
C LYS A 5 -0.65 1.10 21.23
N GLU A 6 0.64 1.24 20.93
CA GLU A 6 1.46 2.36 21.39
C GLU A 6 1.33 3.61 20.51
N SER A 7 0.53 3.58 19.44
CA SER A 7 0.37 4.68 18.48
C SER A 7 1.70 5.19 17.89
N VAL A 8 2.64 4.27 17.63
CA VAL A 8 3.96 4.57 17.04
C VAL A 8 4.12 3.88 15.69
N ARG A 9 5.02 4.40 14.85
CA ARG A 9 5.34 3.81 13.54
C ARG A 9 6.07 2.46 13.68
N CYS A 10 6.99 2.37 14.63
CA CYS A 10 7.88 1.22 14.82
C CYS A 10 7.86 0.79 16.28
N PHE A 11 7.81 -0.51 16.52
CA PHE A 11 8.01 -1.08 17.85
C PHE A 11 8.84 -2.37 17.71
N PRO A 12 10.12 -2.37 18.14
CA PRO A 12 10.80 -1.27 18.82
C PRO A 12 11.09 -0.11 17.83
N PRO A 13 11.40 1.11 18.32
CA PRO A 13 11.52 2.30 17.47
C PRO A 13 12.53 2.17 16.31
N GLU A 14 13.57 1.38 16.50
CA GLU A 14 14.68 1.18 15.56
C GLU A 14 14.40 0.19 14.43
N ILE A 15 13.32 -0.62 14.52
CA ILE A 15 12.99 -1.61 13.50
C ILE A 15 11.67 -1.25 12.83
N ASN A 16 11.77 -0.83 11.57
CA ASN A 16 10.61 -0.61 10.72
C ASN A 16 10.21 -1.92 10.04
N LEU A 17 9.01 -2.42 10.35
CA LEU A 17 8.45 -3.64 9.73
C LEU A 17 8.51 -3.58 8.20
N ASN A 18 8.15 -2.43 7.61
CA ASN A 18 8.14 -2.24 6.17
C ASN A 18 9.56 -1.99 5.59
N ARG A 19 10.62 -2.40 6.28
CA ARG A 19 12.02 -2.39 5.80
C ARG A 19 12.74 -3.72 6.03
N VAL A 20 12.05 -4.71 6.60
CA VAL A 20 12.66 -6.00 6.97
C VAL A 20 12.06 -7.19 6.23
N TYR A 21 11.17 -6.99 5.25
CA TYR A 21 10.70 -8.08 4.40
C TYR A 21 11.86 -8.66 3.55
N PRO A 22 11.88 -9.98 3.28
CA PRO A 22 10.83 -10.98 3.57
C PRO A 22 10.84 -11.51 5.01
N GLY A 23 11.61 -10.91 5.92
CA GLY A 23 11.72 -11.31 7.31
C GLY A 23 12.72 -12.44 7.53
N ASN A 24 12.80 -12.87 8.79
CA ASN A 24 13.70 -13.93 9.23
C ASN A 24 13.02 -14.75 10.34
N PRO A 25 12.77 -16.07 10.13
CA PRO A 25 12.11 -16.91 11.13
C PRO A 25 12.94 -17.09 12.41
N GLN A 26 14.25 -16.89 12.33
CA GLN A 26 15.16 -16.94 13.48
C GLN A 26 15.59 -15.54 13.96
N GLY A 27 15.02 -14.49 13.38
CA GLY A 27 15.33 -13.10 13.72
C GLY A 27 14.60 -12.60 14.96
N ASN A 28 14.60 -11.27 15.12
CA ASN A 28 13.81 -10.60 16.15
C ASN A 28 12.30 -10.72 15.87
N PHE A 29 11.46 -10.25 16.80
CA PHE A 29 10.02 -10.43 16.68
C PHE A 29 9.38 -9.69 15.49
N VAL A 30 9.95 -8.57 15.03
CA VAL A 30 9.48 -7.84 13.85
C VAL A 30 9.86 -8.57 12.57
N GLU A 31 11.09 -9.09 12.50
CA GLU A 31 11.53 -9.93 11.36
C GLU A 31 10.73 -11.24 11.27
N LYS A 32 10.40 -11.85 12.40
CA LYS A 32 9.51 -13.02 12.46
C LYS A 32 8.11 -12.68 11.97
N LEU A 33 7.56 -11.53 12.37
CA LEU A 33 6.25 -11.07 11.88
C LEU A 33 6.26 -10.84 10.36
N ALA A 34 7.30 -10.17 9.82
CA ALA A 34 7.46 -10.00 8.37
C ALA A 34 7.52 -11.35 7.65
N TYR A 35 8.24 -12.32 8.22
CA TYR A 35 8.36 -13.67 7.68
C TYR A 35 7.02 -14.42 7.65
N GLU A 36 6.22 -14.33 8.71
CA GLU A 36 4.89 -14.94 8.75
C GLU A 36 3.96 -14.32 7.70
N ILE A 37 3.92 -12.98 7.57
CA ILE A 37 3.12 -12.30 6.54
C ILE A 37 3.58 -12.71 5.15
N PHE A 38 4.90 -12.75 4.90
CA PHE A 38 5.47 -13.17 3.63
C PHE A 38 5.10 -14.61 3.26
N ASN A 39 5.15 -15.51 4.23
CA ASN A 39 4.76 -16.89 4.03
C ASN A 39 3.25 -17.07 3.82
N LEU A 40 2.39 -16.21 4.38
CA LEU A 40 0.96 -16.24 4.06
C LEU A 40 0.74 -15.93 2.58
N MET A 41 1.42 -14.94 2.03
CA MET A 41 1.34 -14.61 0.59
C MET A 41 1.73 -15.82 -0.27
N LYS A 42 2.84 -16.49 0.09
CA LYS A 42 3.31 -17.70 -0.60
C LYS A 42 2.35 -18.89 -0.45
N ARG A 43 1.76 -19.08 0.74
CA ARG A 43 0.89 -20.23 1.04
C ARG A 43 -0.44 -20.15 0.31
N TYR A 44 -1.02 -18.96 0.22
CA TYR A 44 -2.35 -18.75 -0.34
C TYR A 44 -2.35 -18.37 -1.83
N ASP A 45 -1.18 -18.29 -2.47
CA ASP A 45 -1.03 -17.99 -3.89
C ASP A 45 -1.87 -16.78 -4.33
N ILE A 46 -1.65 -15.65 -3.65
CA ILE A 46 -2.49 -14.45 -3.86
C ILE A 46 -2.20 -13.82 -5.23
N GLY A 47 -3.26 -13.39 -5.93
CA GLY A 47 -3.14 -12.77 -7.25
C GLY A 47 -2.76 -11.28 -7.26
N LEU A 48 -2.93 -10.58 -6.13
CA LEU A 48 -2.59 -9.17 -5.95
C LEU A 48 -2.35 -8.90 -4.45
N LEU A 49 -1.26 -8.21 -4.12
CA LEU A 49 -1.07 -7.60 -2.81
C LEU A 49 -1.49 -6.13 -2.85
N VAL A 50 -2.32 -5.73 -1.88
CA VAL A 50 -2.63 -4.32 -1.62
C VAL A 50 -2.15 -3.96 -0.21
N ASP A 51 -1.25 -2.99 -0.11
CA ASP A 51 -0.70 -2.47 1.14
C ASP A 51 -1.22 -1.05 1.41
N LEU A 52 -1.89 -0.82 2.54
CA LEU A 52 -2.54 0.46 2.85
C LEU A 52 -1.70 1.27 3.82
N HIS A 53 -1.33 2.49 3.43
CA HIS A 53 -0.46 3.38 4.20
C HIS A 53 -1.03 4.79 4.32
N GLU A 54 -0.48 5.55 5.27
CA GLU A 54 -0.76 6.96 5.46
C GLU A 54 0.55 7.75 5.59
N SER A 55 0.72 8.76 4.75
CA SER A 55 1.90 9.62 4.70
C SER A 55 1.70 10.90 5.50
N ILE A 56 2.77 11.43 6.10
CA ILE A 56 2.72 12.67 6.92
C ILE A 56 2.48 13.95 6.09
N GLU A 57 2.75 13.91 4.79
CA GLU A 57 2.63 15.05 3.87
C GLU A 57 2.24 14.57 2.47
N PHE A 58 1.66 15.49 1.69
CA PHE A 58 1.32 15.29 0.28
C PHE A 58 2.58 15.13 -0.57
N TYR A 59 2.57 14.15 -1.49
CA TYR A 59 3.65 13.97 -2.45
C TYR A 59 3.87 15.23 -3.31
N ARG A 60 2.79 15.80 -3.86
CA ARG A 60 2.85 17.01 -4.71
C ARG A 60 3.41 18.24 -4.00
N LYS A 61 3.39 18.26 -2.66
CA LYS A 61 3.98 19.33 -1.85
C LYS A 61 5.42 19.05 -1.45
N ASN A 62 5.74 17.80 -1.12
CA ASN A 62 7.09 17.36 -0.77
C ASN A 62 7.31 15.91 -1.25
N PRO A 63 8.02 15.72 -2.38
CA PRO A 63 8.25 14.40 -2.98
C PRO A 63 9.04 13.39 -2.11
N ASN A 64 9.53 13.79 -0.93
CA ASN A 64 10.07 12.87 0.07
C ASN A 64 8.97 12.09 0.84
N ASN A 65 7.70 12.40 0.59
CA ASN A 65 6.52 11.81 1.21
C ASN A 65 5.59 11.24 0.14
N TYR A 66 4.66 10.36 0.52
CA TYR A 66 3.88 9.57 -0.44
C TYR A 66 2.38 9.90 -0.43
N GLY A 67 1.96 10.94 0.27
CA GLY A 67 0.53 11.22 0.47
C GLY A 67 -0.17 11.50 -0.85
N GLN A 68 -1.33 10.88 -1.05
CA GLN A 68 -2.09 10.88 -2.30
C GLN A 68 -1.31 10.20 -3.44
N THR A 69 -0.88 8.95 -3.23
CA THR A 69 -0.22 8.17 -4.30
C THR A 69 -0.68 6.71 -4.33
N VAL A 70 -0.58 6.13 -5.52
CA VAL A 70 -0.63 4.68 -5.76
C VAL A 70 0.79 4.27 -6.18
N VAL A 71 1.52 3.56 -5.32
CA VAL A 71 2.92 3.17 -5.56
C VAL A 71 2.97 1.72 -6.04
N ILE A 72 3.73 1.48 -7.11
CA ILE A 72 3.99 0.13 -7.64
C ILE A 72 5.49 -0.17 -7.66
N ASP A 73 5.83 -1.44 -7.42
CA ASP A 73 7.22 -1.92 -7.38
C ASP A 73 7.69 -2.52 -8.72
N SER A 74 6.95 -2.31 -9.82
CA SER A 74 7.30 -2.84 -11.14
C SER A 74 6.91 -1.91 -12.28
N ASN A 75 7.62 -2.01 -13.40
CA ASN A 75 7.26 -1.36 -14.67
C ASN A 75 6.36 -2.26 -15.54
N ASP A 76 5.60 -3.18 -14.93
CA ASP A 76 4.65 -4.02 -15.65
C ASP A 76 3.49 -3.17 -16.19
N ASP A 77 3.24 -3.26 -17.50
CA ASP A 77 2.24 -2.45 -18.19
C ASP A 77 0.83 -2.71 -17.64
N CYS A 78 0.49 -3.96 -17.33
CA CYS A 78 -0.83 -4.31 -16.79
C CYS A 78 -1.05 -3.70 -15.40
N LEU A 79 -0.03 -3.75 -14.54
CA LEU A 79 -0.07 -3.14 -13.21
C LEU A 79 -0.12 -1.61 -13.29
N PHE A 80 0.59 -1.01 -14.25
CA PHE A 80 0.57 0.42 -14.51
C PHE A 80 -0.81 0.90 -15.02
N GLU A 81 -1.42 0.17 -15.95
CA GLU A 81 -2.77 0.44 -16.44
C GLU A 81 -3.81 0.34 -15.33
N LEU A 82 -3.75 -0.71 -14.51
CA LEU A 82 -4.59 -0.87 -13.33
C LEU A 82 -4.44 0.33 -12.38
N SER A 83 -3.21 0.70 -12.06
CA SER A 83 -2.92 1.80 -11.13
C SER A 83 -3.39 3.14 -11.69
N SER A 84 -3.24 3.36 -13.00
CA SER A 84 -3.72 4.56 -13.68
C SER A 84 -5.24 4.67 -13.63
N PHE A 85 -5.94 3.56 -13.89
CA PHE A 85 -7.40 3.49 -13.73
C PHE A 85 -7.84 3.79 -12.29
N LEU A 86 -7.16 3.20 -11.30
CA LEU A 86 -7.46 3.45 -9.88
C LEU A 86 -7.28 4.93 -9.54
N VAL A 87 -6.16 5.54 -9.94
CA VAL A 87 -5.89 6.97 -9.73
C VAL A 87 -6.97 7.85 -10.37
N GLU A 88 -7.38 7.54 -11.60
CA GLU A 88 -8.46 8.28 -12.26
C GLU A 88 -9.78 8.19 -11.47
N ALA A 89 -10.16 6.99 -11.03
CA ALA A 89 -11.37 6.77 -10.25
C ALA A 89 -11.31 7.46 -8.88
N MET A 90 -10.16 7.42 -8.20
CA MET A 90 -9.95 8.09 -6.92
C MET A 90 -10.01 9.62 -7.06
N ASN A 91 -9.47 10.16 -8.15
CA ASN A 91 -9.48 11.59 -8.43
C ASN A 91 -10.85 12.17 -8.81
N LYS A 92 -11.87 11.33 -9.07
CA LYS A 92 -13.24 11.82 -9.33
C LYS A 92 -13.76 12.61 -8.12
N GLY A 93 -14.03 13.89 -8.33
CA GLY A 93 -14.53 14.82 -7.31
C GLY A 93 -13.43 15.57 -6.53
N ILE A 94 -12.14 15.28 -6.75
CA ILE A 94 -11.05 16.04 -6.13
C ILE A 94 -10.76 17.28 -6.98
N ILE A 95 -11.13 18.45 -6.45
CA ILE A 95 -10.98 19.75 -7.12
C ILE A 95 -9.55 20.27 -6.97
N GLU A 96 -9.03 20.26 -5.74
CA GLU A 96 -7.70 20.77 -5.41
C GLU A 96 -6.62 19.90 -6.04
N ASP A 97 -5.83 20.47 -6.97
CA ASP A 97 -4.82 19.71 -7.69
C ASP A 97 -3.73 19.14 -6.77
N GLY A 98 -3.37 19.87 -5.71
CA GLY A 98 -2.42 19.40 -4.70
C GLY A 98 -2.87 18.13 -3.95
N ASN A 99 -4.17 17.80 -3.98
CA ASN A 99 -4.74 16.64 -3.30
C ASN A 99 -4.98 15.45 -4.26
N LYS A 100 -4.76 15.62 -5.56
CA LYS A 100 -4.99 14.54 -6.53
C LYS A 100 -3.95 13.43 -6.38
N TYR A 101 -4.44 12.20 -6.45
CA TYR A 101 -3.62 11.01 -6.55
C TYR A 101 -2.80 10.98 -7.83
N GLN A 102 -1.69 10.29 -7.78
CA GLN A 102 -0.87 9.94 -8.94
C GLN A 102 -0.22 8.56 -8.75
N VAL A 103 0.12 7.93 -9.87
CA VAL A 103 0.89 6.68 -9.86
C VAL A 103 2.36 7.02 -9.65
N LEU A 104 3.03 6.24 -8.81
CA LEU A 104 4.49 6.26 -8.66
C LEU A 104 5.03 4.87 -8.92
N VAL A 105 6.06 4.76 -9.77
CA VAL A 105 6.85 3.54 -9.86
C VAL A 105 8.09 3.74 -8.99
N ASN A 106 8.09 3.17 -7.80
CA ASN A 106 9.17 3.38 -6.85
C ASN A 106 9.42 2.15 -5.98
N PRO A 107 10.25 1.21 -6.47
CA PRO A 107 10.62 0.02 -5.72
C PRO A 107 11.36 0.32 -4.42
N ILE A 108 10.77 0.01 -3.25
CA ILE A 108 11.42 0.23 -1.95
C ILE A 108 11.89 -1.11 -1.36
N LYS A 109 13.18 -1.41 -1.47
CA LYS A 109 13.76 -2.66 -0.94
C LYS A 109 13.41 -2.86 0.54
N GLY A 110 12.97 -4.08 0.84
CA GLY A 110 12.56 -4.49 2.19
C GLY A 110 11.13 -4.10 2.57
N SER A 111 10.37 -3.45 1.67
CA SER A 111 8.93 -3.27 1.83
C SER A 111 8.16 -4.57 1.55
N THR A 112 6.92 -4.65 2.03
CA THR A 112 6.00 -5.76 1.75
C THR A 112 5.80 -5.91 0.25
N ALA A 113 5.47 -4.81 -0.43
CA ALA A 113 5.13 -4.79 -1.84
C ALA A 113 6.35 -5.12 -2.74
N TYR A 114 7.53 -4.61 -2.40
CA TYR A 114 8.79 -4.98 -3.05
C TYR A 114 9.05 -6.48 -2.96
N SER A 115 8.88 -7.06 -1.77
CA SER A 115 9.19 -8.48 -1.56
C SER A 115 8.15 -9.38 -2.24
N ALA A 116 6.87 -9.01 -2.21
CA ALA A 116 5.82 -9.72 -2.94
C ALA A 116 6.12 -9.77 -4.44
N HIS A 117 6.47 -8.63 -5.05
CA HIS A 117 6.81 -8.58 -6.46
C HIS A 117 8.12 -9.30 -6.79
N HIS A 118 9.23 -8.86 -6.20
CA HIS A 118 10.56 -9.31 -6.63
C HIS A 118 10.94 -10.72 -6.17
N GLN A 119 10.25 -11.29 -5.17
CA GLN A 119 10.59 -12.61 -4.65
C GLN A 119 9.50 -13.66 -4.89
N LEU A 120 8.24 -13.26 -5.00
CA LEU A 120 7.12 -14.17 -5.26
C LEU A 120 6.46 -13.96 -6.63
N GLY A 121 6.83 -12.91 -7.37
CA GLY A 121 6.20 -12.59 -8.65
C GLY A 121 4.76 -12.07 -8.52
N ILE A 122 4.34 -11.70 -7.30
CA ILE A 122 2.98 -11.24 -7.01
C ILE A 122 2.89 -9.74 -7.35
N PRO A 123 1.95 -9.30 -8.20
CA PRO A 123 1.69 -7.88 -8.41
C PRO A 123 1.35 -7.20 -7.08
N ALA A 124 1.93 -6.03 -6.81
CA ALA A 124 1.78 -5.35 -5.54
C ALA A 124 1.55 -3.85 -5.71
N ILE A 125 0.62 -3.31 -4.93
CA ILE A 125 0.27 -1.89 -4.91
C ILE A 125 0.30 -1.39 -3.47
N THR A 126 0.97 -0.26 -3.23
CA THR A 126 0.81 0.50 -1.99
C THR A 126 -0.10 1.69 -2.24
N PHE A 127 -1.15 1.86 -1.43
CA PHE A 127 -2.05 3.01 -1.51
C PHE A 127 -1.85 3.92 -0.31
N GLU A 128 -1.55 5.20 -0.57
CA GLU A 128 -1.13 6.17 0.44
C GLU A 128 -2.08 7.37 0.50
N THR A 129 -2.75 7.56 1.64
CA THR A 129 -3.50 8.80 1.94
C THR A 129 -2.64 9.79 2.71
N CYS A 130 -2.97 11.09 2.68
CA CYS A 130 -2.22 12.12 3.42
C CYS A 130 -2.82 12.38 4.81
N ARG A 131 -2.02 12.27 5.88
CA ARG A 131 -2.39 12.55 7.29
C ARG A 131 -2.81 13.99 7.58
N LYS A 132 -2.62 14.91 6.64
CA LYS A 132 -3.14 16.29 6.75
C LYS A 132 -4.62 16.41 6.42
N LEU A 133 -5.20 15.38 5.79
CA LEU A 133 -6.63 15.29 5.55
C LEU A 133 -7.34 14.72 6.79
N PRO A 134 -8.65 15.01 6.97
CA PRO A 134 -9.43 14.47 8.07
C PRO A 134 -9.39 12.93 8.13
N LEU A 135 -9.37 12.35 9.33
CA LEU A 135 -9.35 10.89 9.49
C LEU A 135 -10.51 10.20 8.76
N SER A 136 -11.73 10.74 8.85
CA SER A 136 -12.90 10.21 8.15
C SER A 136 -12.69 10.13 6.64
N PHE A 137 -12.21 11.23 6.05
CA PHE A 137 -11.89 11.28 4.62
C PHE A 137 -10.91 10.18 4.22
N ARG A 138 -9.84 9.97 5.00
CA ARG A 138 -8.81 8.97 4.69
C ARG A 138 -9.36 7.55 4.78
N ILE A 139 -10.19 7.28 5.79
CA ILE A 139 -10.90 6.00 5.92
C ILE A 139 -11.80 5.76 4.69
N ASP A 140 -12.62 6.75 4.32
CA ASP A 140 -13.53 6.65 3.18
C ASP A 140 -12.76 6.39 1.87
N GLU A 141 -11.61 7.02 1.70
CA GLU A 141 -10.76 6.83 0.52
C GLU A 141 -10.10 5.45 0.49
N HIS A 142 -9.63 4.92 1.63
CA HIS A 142 -9.16 3.54 1.70
C HIS A 142 -10.26 2.53 1.39
N LEU A 143 -11.49 2.75 1.90
CA LEU A 143 -12.64 1.90 1.61
C LEU A 143 -13.02 1.95 0.13
N LYS A 144 -13.14 3.14 -0.45
CA LYS A 144 -13.42 3.36 -1.87
C LYS A 144 -12.37 2.69 -2.76
N PHE A 145 -11.08 2.83 -2.42
CA PHE A 145 -9.99 2.20 -3.16
C PHE A 145 -10.12 0.67 -3.17
N ILE A 146 -10.36 0.06 -2.01
CA ILE A 146 -10.55 -1.39 -1.88
C ILE A 146 -11.82 -1.85 -2.62
N GLU A 147 -12.93 -1.11 -2.51
CA GLU A 147 -14.18 -1.43 -3.20
C GLU A 147 -13.98 -1.48 -4.72
N ILE A 148 -13.29 -0.49 -5.30
CA ILE A 148 -12.99 -0.46 -6.74
C ILE A 148 -12.17 -1.69 -7.16
N ILE A 149 -11.16 -2.07 -6.37
CA ILE A 149 -10.35 -3.27 -6.64
C ILE A 149 -11.22 -4.53 -6.57
N LEU A 150 -12.00 -4.70 -5.51
CA LEU A 150 -12.83 -5.90 -5.34
C LEU A 150 -13.90 -6.02 -6.43
N ILE A 151 -14.49 -4.91 -6.89
CA ILE A 151 -15.39 -4.89 -8.05
C ILE A 151 -14.64 -5.33 -9.32
N LYS A 152 -13.44 -4.80 -9.56
CA LYS A 152 -12.63 -5.15 -10.74
C LYS A 152 -12.22 -6.63 -10.77
N TRP A 153 -12.06 -7.25 -9.60
CA TRP A 153 -11.80 -8.69 -9.45
C TRP A 153 -13.07 -9.55 -9.36
N ASN A 154 -14.27 -8.98 -9.55
CA ASN A 154 -15.56 -9.66 -9.38
C ASN A 154 -15.72 -10.33 -7.99
N MET A 155 -15.07 -9.79 -6.97
CA MET A 155 -15.15 -10.25 -5.57
C MET A 155 -16.27 -9.55 -4.80
N LEU A 156 -16.82 -8.46 -5.34
CA LEU A 156 -18.06 -7.85 -4.90
C LEU A 156 -19.07 -7.89 -6.04
N ALA A 157 -20.27 -8.38 -5.75
CA ALA A 157 -21.37 -8.29 -6.69
C ALA A 157 -21.82 -6.83 -6.77
N VAL A 158 -21.82 -6.25 -7.97
CA VAL A 158 -22.54 -4.99 -8.22
C VAL A 158 -24.02 -5.34 -8.12
N GLN A 159 -24.69 -4.89 -7.06
CA GLN A 159 -26.16 -4.91 -7.07
C GLN A 159 -26.62 -4.01 -8.21
N ARG A 160 -27.17 -4.63 -9.25
CA ARG A 160 -27.79 -3.95 -10.39
C ARG A 160 -29.21 -3.52 -10.04
#